data_AF-A0A8C0T8A4-F1
#
_entry.id   AF-A0A8C0T8A4-F1
#
_cell.length_a   1.000
_cell.length_b   1.000
_cell.length_c   1.000
_cell.angle_alpha   90.00
_cell.angle_beta   90.00
_cell.angle_gamma   90.00
#
_symmetry.space_group_name_H-M   'P 1'
#
loop_
_entity.id
_entity.type
_entity.pdbx_description
1 polymer ?
#
loop_
_entity_poly.entity_id
_entity_poly.type
_entity_poly.pdbx_seq_one_letter_code
_entity_poly.pdbx_strand_id
1 'polypeptide(L)'
;MIYLFIMLICPSSLHQDVSSMKAKLSRDLRLPFGCTASPWNRPWHFFFPARGILPALSQSASGEGTSGYETQDCGRQPPGFRELPGTARGRARVQGPGRGRSKAHGPPGRRSRNYISHEALGAGGGPRGLPGRADVPGPTCPGRAGSERMAAPQVFPLSCAVQHYAWGKMGSSSEVAQLLASSDPAAAISEDKPYAELWMGSHPRGDAKILDDRISQKTLGQWIAENQDCLGSKVKDMFHGKLPFLFKVLSVETALSIQAHPNKELAEKLHLQAPQHYPDANHKPEMAVALTSFQGLCGFRPVEEILTFLTKVPEFQFLIGDKAATQLKQSMGGDSRSMASALQSCFSHLMKSEKKVVVEQLNLLVKRISQQVAAGNNMEDIYGELLLQLHQQYPGDIGCFAIYFLNLLTLKPGEAMFLEANVPHAYLKGDCVECMACSDNTVRAGLTPKFIDVPTLCEMLSYTPSKDRLFLPARSQEDPYLYIYDPPVPDFTVMKMQVPGGLEAQQTPCGSPDSWKSGESSKVPSLRVSGG
;
A
#
# COMPACT_ATOMS: atom_id res chain seq x y z
N MET A 1 -7.79 -23.81 -4.72
CA MET A 1 -7.30 -23.11 -3.51
C MET A 1 -7.99 -21.76 -3.48
N ILE A 2 -8.34 -21.28 -2.28
CA ILE A 2 -8.70 -19.87 -2.08
C ILE A 2 -7.46 -19.21 -1.46
N TYR A 3 -6.99 -18.14 -2.07
CA TYR A 3 -6.04 -17.23 -1.45
C TYR A 3 -6.84 -16.18 -0.69
N LEU A 4 -6.52 -15.97 0.57
CA LEU A 4 -7.10 -14.91 1.38
C LEU A 4 -5.93 -14.12 1.98
N PHE A 5 -5.68 -12.91 1.45
CA PHE A 5 -4.73 -12.00 2.07
C PHE A 5 -5.42 -11.36 3.27
N ILE A 6 -4.94 -11.68 4.47
CA ILE A 6 -5.47 -11.14 5.72
C ILE A 6 -4.43 -10.16 6.23
N MET A 7 -4.71 -8.87 6.13
CA MET A 7 -3.87 -7.86 6.76
C MET A 7 -4.19 -7.72 8.23
N LEU A 8 -3.14 -7.65 9.03
CA LEU A 8 -3.17 -7.34 10.46
C LEU A 8 -2.01 -6.38 10.73
N ILE A 9 -2.29 -5.26 11.38
CA ILE A 9 -1.27 -4.25 11.66
C ILE A 9 -0.44 -4.73 12.85
N CYS A 10 0.74 -5.27 12.58
CA CYS A 10 1.68 -5.73 13.60
C CYS A 10 2.93 -4.84 13.57
N PRO A 11 3.13 -3.92 14.53
CA PRO A 11 4.37 -3.16 14.63
C PRO A 11 5.50 -4.07 15.13
N SER A 12 6.24 -4.66 14.19
CA SER A 12 7.35 -5.58 14.37
C SER A 12 8.65 -4.84 14.71
N SER A 13 8.91 -4.64 16.01
CA SER A 13 10.13 -3.96 16.47
C SER A 13 10.75 -4.61 17.72
N LEU A 14 11.24 -5.85 17.61
CA LEU A 14 12.09 -6.48 18.64
C LEU A 14 12.92 -7.64 18.07
N HIS A 15 14.09 -7.32 17.51
CA HIS A 15 15.18 -8.30 17.34
C HIS A 15 15.80 -8.60 18.71
N GLN A 16 15.71 -9.84 19.21
CA GLN A 16 16.56 -10.35 20.29
C GLN A 16 16.58 -11.89 20.33
N ASP A 17 17.63 -12.46 20.94
CA ASP A 17 18.01 -13.87 20.80
C ASP A 17 16.99 -14.89 21.31
N VAL A 18 16.78 -15.95 20.51
CA VAL A 18 15.98 -17.12 20.88
C VAL A 18 16.91 -18.28 21.27
N SER A 19 17.21 -18.38 22.56
CA SER A 19 17.95 -19.53 23.13
C SER A 19 17.60 -19.80 24.60
N SER A 20 16.32 -19.96 24.93
CA SER A 20 15.92 -20.65 26.16
C SER A 20 14.46 -21.15 26.19
N MET A 21 14.28 -22.19 27.01
CA MET A 21 13.05 -22.62 27.71
C MET A 21 11.86 -23.22 26.94
N LYS A 22 11.16 -24.11 27.66
CA LYS A 22 10.06 -24.97 27.19
C LYS A 22 8.91 -24.99 28.21
N ALA A 23 7.73 -25.33 27.69
CA ALA A 23 6.68 -26.15 28.30
C ALA A 23 5.56 -25.50 29.15
N LYS A 24 4.35 -26.03 28.90
CA LYS A 24 3.06 -25.86 29.62
C LYS A 24 2.41 -24.47 29.44
N LEU A 25 1.08 -24.31 29.49
CA LEU A 25 0.00 -25.25 29.89
C LEU A 25 -1.20 -25.19 28.90
N SER A 26 -2.33 -25.83 29.22
CA SER A 26 -3.42 -26.16 28.28
C SER A 26 -4.81 -25.72 28.78
N ARG A 27 -5.81 -25.73 27.87
CA ARG A 27 -7.26 -25.52 28.10
C ARG A 27 -7.66 -24.05 28.39
N ASP A 28 -8.89 -23.61 28.15
CA ASP A 28 -9.97 -24.15 27.29
C ASP A 28 -10.84 -22.99 26.76
N LEU A 29 -11.65 -23.24 25.71
CA LEU A 29 -12.97 -22.63 25.43
C LEU A 29 -13.46 -22.96 24.00
N ARG A 30 -14.79 -22.92 23.83
CA ARG A 30 -15.52 -23.04 22.56
C ARG A 30 -16.66 -22.03 22.56
N LEU A 31 -16.95 -21.41 21.42
CA LEU A 31 -18.18 -20.64 21.18
C LEU A 31 -18.74 -21.06 19.80
N PRO A 32 -20.06 -21.29 19.65
CA PRO A 32 -20.63 -21.79 18.40
C PRO A 32 -21.33 -20.68 17.60
N PHE A 33 -20.78 -20.33 16.43
CA PHE A 33 -21.53 -19.71 15.35
C PHE A 33 -21.00 -20.23 14.02
N GLY A 34 -21.88 -20.81 13.20
CA GLY A 34 -21.57 -21.28 11.85
C GLY A 34 -22.33 -20.45 10.82
N CYS A 35 -21.65 -20.05 9.74
CA CYS A 35 -22.24 -19.41 8.58
C CYS A 35 -21.87 -20.24 7.36
N THR A 36 -22.82 -21.03 6.85
CA THR A 36 -22.61 -21.91 5.70
C THR A 36 -22.35 -21.12 4.42
N ALA A 37 -21.13 -21.15 3.91
CA ALA A 37 -20.79 -20.54 2.62
C ALA A 37 -21.20 -21.47 1.48
N SER A 38 -22.05 -20.98 0.56
CA SER A 38 -22.29 -21.69 -0.70
C SER A 38 -21.06 -21.64 -1.60
N PRO A 39 -20.80 -22.68 -2.42
CA PRO A 39 -19.79 -22.59 -3.47
C PRO A 39 -20.17 -21.52 -4.50
N TRP A 40 -19.16 -21.01 -5.22
CA TRP A 40 -19.27 -19.97 -6.27
C TRP A 40 -19.43 -18.52 -5.77
N ASN A 41 -18.41 -18.00 -5.09
CA ASN A 41 -17.82 -16.69 -5.42
C ASN A 41 -16.42 -16.53 -4.78
N ARG A 42 -15.68 -15.46 -5.14
CA ARG A 42 -14.36 -15.12 -4.55
C ARG A 42 -14.42 -13.84 -3.69
N PRO A 43 -14.97 -13.88 -2.46
CA PRO A 43 -14.92 -12.72 -1.59
C PRO A 43 -13.54 -12.57 -0.93
N TRP A 44 -12.98 -11.36 -0.94
CA TRP A 44 -11.83 -10.99 -0.12
C TRP A 44 -12.33 -10.28 1.14
N HIS A 45 -11.77 -10.62 2.30
CA HIS A 45 -12.23 -10.12 3.60
C HIS A 45 -11.12 -9.40 4.37
N PHE A 46 -11.42 -8.18 4.81
CA PHE A 46 -10.58 -7.39 5.70
C PHE A 46 -11.06 -7.52 7.15
N PHE A 47 -10.12 -7.56 8.09
CA PHE A 47 -10.39 -7.73 9.52
C PHE A 47 -9.77 -6.59 10.32
N PHE A 48 -10.58 -5.89 11.13
CA PHE A 48 -10.12 -4.87 12.06
C PHE A 48 -10.53 -5.24 13.50
N PRO A 49 -9.59 -5.47 14.43
CA PRO A 49 -9.92 -5.91 15.79
C PRO A 49 -10.40 -4.74 16.67
N ALA A 50 -11.67 -4.75 17.08
CA ALA A 50 -12.21 -3.83 18.08
C ALA A 50 -12.41 -4.52 19.44
N ARG A 51 -12.00 -3.86 20.55
CA ARG A 51 -12.26 -4.38 21.91
C ARG A 51 -13.69 -4.07 22.36
N GLY A 52 -14.44 -5.12 22.73
CA GLY A 52 -15.67 -4.99 23.52
C GLY A 52 -15.41 -5.10 25.03
N ILE A 53 -16.18 -4.38 25.85
CA ILE A 53 -16.13 -4.46 27.32
C ILE A 53 -17.22 -5.42 27.80
N LEU A 54 -16.87 -6.38 28.66
CA LEU A 54 -17.80 -7.31 29.28
C LEU A 54 -18.59 -6.67 30.42
N PRO A 55 -19.89 -7.01 30.52
CA PRO A 55 -20.46 -7.45 31.79
C PRO A 55 -20.92 -8.91 31.68
N ALA A 56 -20.62 -9.72 32.69
CA ALA A 56 -21.08 -11.11 32.75
C ALA A 56 -22.44 -11.22 33.46
N LEU A 57 -23.32 -12.08 32.95
CA LEU A 57 -24.41 -12.70 33.72
C LEU A 57 -24.73 -14.09 33.13
N SER A 58 -25.33 -14.96 33.95
CA SER A 58 -25.35 -16.41 33.76
C SER A 58 -26.55 -16.96 32.99
N GLN A 59 -26.36 -18.12 32.36
CA GLN A 59 -27.40 -18.91 31.71
C GLN A 59 -28.46 -19.42 32.71
N SER A 60 -29.69 -19.62 32.21
CA SER A 60 -30.57 -20.73 32.57
C SER A 60 -31.32 -21.18 31.30
N ALA A 61 -31.80 -22.43 31.25
CA ALA A 61 -32.25 -23.05 29.99
C ALA A 61 -33.58 -23.83 30.14
N SER A 62 -34.44 -23.68 29.14
CA SER A 62 -35.61 -24.51 28.75
C SER A 62 -36.37 -23.73 27.64
N GLY A 63 -37.15 -24.34 26.74
CA GLY A 63 -37.47 -25.75 26.53
C GLY A 63 -37.93 -26.00 25.09
N GLU A 64 -38.59 -27.13 24.84
CA GLU A 64 -38.97 -27.60 23.49
C GLU A 64 -40.19 -26.87 22.89
N GLY A 65 -40.32 -26.89 21.56
CA GLY A 65 -41.51 -26.39 20.83
C GLY A 65 -41.45 -26.77 19.34
N THR A 66 -42.56 -27.24 18.78
CA THR A 66 -42.65 -27.79 17.40
C THR A 66 -43.71 -27.08 16.54
N SER A 67 -43.73 -27.41 15.24
CA SER A 67 -44.58 -26.81 14.16
C SER A 67 -44.18 -25.37 13.77
N GLY A 68 -44.49 -24.87 12.57
CA GLY A 68 -45.17 -25.44 11.39
C GLY A 68 -45.67 -24.31 10.48
N TYR A 69 -46.16 -24.65 9.27
CA TYR A 69 -46.70 -23.71 8.25
C TYR A 69 -45.68 -22.71 7.66
N GLU A 70 -45.92 -22.09 6.49
CA GLU A 70 -46.39 -22.65 5.22
C GLU A 70 -45.88 -21.73 4.07
N THR A 71 -45.99 -22.16 2.83
CA THR A 71 -45.57 -21.39 1.64
C THR A 71 -46.47 -20.21 1.34
N GLN A 72 -45.90 -19.10 0.85
CA GLN A 72 -46.61 -18.26 -0.12
C GLN A 72 -45.66 -17.58 -1.11
N ASP A 73 -45.85 -17.91 -2.39
CA ASP A 73 -45.25 -17.26 -3.56
C ASP A 73 -46.14 -16.08 -4.02
N CYS A 74 -45.51 -15.01 -4.52
CA CYS A 74 -46.17 -13.94 -5.27
C CYS A 74 -45.15 -13.08 -6.04
N GLY A 75 -44.50 -13.65 -7.07
CA GLY A 75 -43.73 -12.85 -8.03
C GLY A 75 -44.62 -11.92 -8.89
N ARG A 76 -44.06 -10.78 -9.34
CA ARG A 76 -44.57 -10.01 -10.50
C ARG A 76 -43.45 -9.22 -11.19
N GLN A 77 -43.40 -9.32 -12.52
CA GLN A 77 -42.47 -8.60 -13.39
C GLN A 77 -43.03 -7.24 -13.88
N PRO A 78 -42.17 -6.35 -14.44
CA PRO A 78 -42.53 -4.96 -14.73
C PRO A 78 -42.84 -4.68 -16.22
N PRO A 79 -43.41 -3.49 -16.52
CA PRO A 79 -43.12 -2.72 -17.74
C PRO A 79 -42.11 -1.59 -17.42
N GLY A 80 -41.38 -1.00 -18.37
CA GLY A 80 -41.30 -1.31 -19.81
C GLY A 80 -40.90 -0.07 -20.62
N PHE A 81 -39.82 -0.19 -21.41
CA PHE A 81 -39.39 0.64 -22.55
C PHE A 81 -39.76 2.14 -22.63
N ARG A 82 -38.72 2.98 -22.78
CA ARG A 82 -38.67 3.96 -23.88
C ARG A 82 -37.24 4.34 -24.25
N GLU A 83 -37.01 4.52 -25.55
CA GLU A 83 -35.70 4.88 -26.11
C GLU A 83 -35.56 6.39 -26.37
N LEU A 84 -34.29 6.82 -26.45
CA LEU A 84 -33.60 7.77 -27.35
C LEU A 84 -34.43 8.54 -28.43
N PRO A 85 -33.93 9.67 -29.01
CA PRO A 85 -32.51 10.09 -29.12
C PRO A 85 -32.23 11.60 -28.88
N GLY A 86 -30.99 12.06 -29.12
CA GLY A 86 -30.69 13.51 -29.18
C GLY A 86 -29.21 13.92 -29.18
N THR A 87 -28.54 13.85 -30.33
CA THR A 87 -27.13 14.28 -30.52
C THR A 87 -26.90 15.80 -30.42
N ALA A 88 -25.77 16.23 -29.84
CA ALA A 88 -25.09 17.48 -30.23
C ALA A 88 -23.58 17.43 -29.94
N ARG A 89 -22.76 18.03 -30.82
CA ARG A 89 -21.30 18.25 -30.63
C ARG A 89 -21.04 19.73 -30.32
N GLY A 90 -20.10 20.03 -29.43
CA GLY A 90 -19.66 21.41 -29.17
C GLY A 90 -18.19 21.51 -28.74
N ARG A 91 -17.30 21.90 -29.68
CA ARG A 91 -15.93 22.36 -29.39
C ARG A 91 -15.85 23.86 -29.63
N ALA A 92 -15.21 24.63 -28.75
CA ALA A 92 -14.21 25.65 -29.10
C ALA A 92 -13.69 26.45 -27.88
N ARG A 93 -12.38 26.75 -27.91
CA ARG A 93 -11.67 27.96 -27.41
C ARG A 93 -11.94 28.44 -25.97
N VAL A 94 -10.96 28.57 -25.07
CA VAL A 94 -9.63 29.23 -25.15
C VAL A 94 -9.70 30.73 -25.43
N GLN A 95 -9.61 31.54 -24.36
CA GLN A 95 -9.00 32.86 -24.42
C GLN A 95 -8.56 33.36 -23.03
N GLY A 96 -7.32 33.80 -22.96
CA GLY A 96 -6.82 34.86 -22.08
C GLY A 96 -5.96 35.80 -22.96
N PRO A 97 -5.12 36.70 -22.40
CA PRO A 97 -4.82 36.92 -20.99
C PRO A 97 -5.05 38.36 -20.50
N GLY A 98 -4.90 38.61 -19.21
CA GLY A 98 -4.76 39.96 -18.64
C GLY A 98 -3.49 40.08 -17.79
N ARG A 99 -2.65 41.08 -18.06
CA ARG A 99 -1.46 41.42 -17.23
C ARG A 99 -1.68 42.75 -16.50
N GLY A 100 -1.45 42.76 -15.19
CA GLY A 100 -1.30 43.97 -14.38
C GLY A 100 0.00 43.90 -13.57
N ARG A 101 0.68 45.04 -13.38
CA ARG A 101 1.98 45.13 -12.67
C ARG A 101 2.04 46.44 -11.87
N SER A 102 2.92 46.48 -10.87
CA SER A 102 3.25 47.63 -9.99
C SER A 102 2.32 47.81 -8.79
N LYS A 103 2.79 48.26 -7.61
CA LYS A 103 4.17 48.53 -7.16
C LYS A 103 4.27 48.36 -5.62
N ALA A 104 5.48 48.29 -5.09
CA ALA A 104 5.74 48.15 -3.65
C ALA A 104 5.68 49.49 -2.89
N HIS A 105 5.54 49.44 -1.56
CA HIS A 105 6.41 50.15 -0.60
C HIS A 105 6.30 49.54 0.82
N GLY A 106 7.28 49.81 1.69
CA GLY A 106 7.44 49.21 3.02
C GLY A 106 6.99 50.08 4.21
N PRO A 107 7.16 49.60 5.45
CA PRO A 107 6.54 50.15 6.67
C PRO A 107 7.40 51.20 7.42
N PRO A 108 6.86 51.79 8.52
CA PRO A 108 7.54 51.55 9.81
C PRO A 108 6.63 51.46 11.08
N GLY A 109 6.85 50.41 11.87
CA GLY A 109 7.25 50.44 13.29
C GLY A 109 6.55 51.28 14.41
N ARG A 110 6.14 50.53 15.46
CA ARG A 110 6.32 50.75 16.93
C ARG A 110 5.31 51.56 17.79
N ARG A 111 4.97 50.93 18.94
CA ARG A 111 4.79 51.50 20.32
C ARG A 111 3.50 52.32 20.61
N SER A 112 2.86 52.34 21.80
CA SER A 112 3.15 51.75 23.14
C SER A 112 1.87 51.47 23.99
N ARG A 113 1.98 50.51 24.93
CA ARG A 113 1.46 50.41 26.34
C ARG A 113 0.25 51.25 26.84
N ASN A 114 -0.61 50.64 27.68
CA ASN A 114 -0.69 50.82 29.16
C ASN A 114 -1.78 49.88 29.80
N TYR A 115 -1.49 49.15 30.90
CA TYR A 115 -1.95 49.33 32.33
C TYR A 115 -3.46 49.07 32.56
N ILE A 116 -4.03 48.47 33.63
CA ILE A 116 -3.67 47.87 34.98
C ILE A 116 -4.79 46.81 35.26
N SER A 117 -4.75 45.67 36.00
CA SER A 117 -4.01 45.05 37.14
C SER A 117 -4.64 45.24 38.56
N HIS A 118 -4.25 44.38 39.52
CA HIS A 118 -4.78 44.21 40.92
C HIS A 118 -6.14 43.44 41.01
N GLU A 119 -6.32 42.31 41.71
CA GLU A 119 -6.06 41.84 43.11
C GLU A 119 -7.33 41.96 44.00
N ALA A 120 -7.50 41.28 45.16
CA ALA A 120 -7.16 39.91 45.63
C ALA A 120 -7.73 39.70 47.07
N LEU A 121 -7.68 38.46 47.59
CA LEU A 121 -7.85 38.06 49.01
C LEU A 121 -9.25 38.15 49.67
N GLY A 122 -9.46 37.33 50.71
CA GLY A 122 -10.58 37.42 51.67
C GLY A 122 -11.15 36.07 52.13
N ALA A 123 -11.00 35.72 53.41
CA ALA A 123 -11.58 34.51 54.02
C ALA A 123 -11.98 34.72 55.49
N GLY A 124 -13.01 34.02 55.99
CA GLY A 124 -13.43 34.03 57.39
C GLY A 124 -14.83 33.41 57.60
N GLY A 125 -14.96 32.48 58.54
CA GLY A 125 -16.20 31.70 58.77
C GLY A 125 -17.00 32.09 60.03
N GLY A 126 -18.14 31.41 60.26
CA GLY A 126 -18.98 31.58 61.45
C GLY A 126 -20.28 30.74 61.39
N PRO A 127 -20.70 30.00 62.46
CA PRO A 127 -21.80 29.02 62.37
C PRO A 127 -23.05 29.33 63.21
N ARG A 128 -24.19 28.66 62.91
CA ARG A 128 -25.22 28.10 63.84
C ARG A 128 -26.44 27.52 63.10
N GLY A 129 -27.10 26.51 63.69
CA GLY A 129 -28.54 26.25 63.47
C GLY A 129 -28.94 24.88 62.87
N LEU A 130 -29.37 23.96 63.74
CA LEU A 130 -30.30 22.84 63.43
C LEU A 130 -31.46 22.94 64.44
N PRO A 131 -32.72 22.62 64.07
CA PRO A 131 -33.18 21.23 64.21
C PRO A 131 -34.24 20.78 63.18
N GLY A 132 -34.56 19.47 63.18
CA GLY A 132 -35.79 18.91 62.58
C GLY A 132 -35.56 17.70 61.66
N ARG A 133 -36.18 16.56 62.01
CA ARG A 133 -36.36 15.40 61.12
C ARG A 133 -37.82 15.33 60.65
N ALA A 134 -38.03 14.98 59.39
CA ALA A 134 -39.25 14.35 58.87
C ALA A 134 -38.87 13.54 57.60
N ASP A 135 -39.60 12.48 57.30
CA ASP A 135 -39.18 11.45 56.34
C ASP A 135 -39.56 11.72 54.87
N VAL A 136 -38.94 10.93 53.98
CA VAL A 136 -38.83 11.17 52.53
C VAL A 136 -39.87 10.42 51.70
N PRO A 137 -40.50 11.10 50.72
CA PRO A 137 -40.90 10.49 49.44
C PRO A 137 -39.90 10.88 48.35
N GLY A 138 -39.28 9.91 47.68
CA GLY A 138 -38.24 10.16 46.68
C GLY A 138 -38.79 10.63 45.32
N PRO A 139 -38.15 11.61 44.64
CA PRO A 139 -38.55 12.03 43.30
C PRO A 139 -38.20 10.97 42.24
N THR A 140 -39.05 10.86 41.22
CA THR A 140 -38.89 9.91 40.12
C THR A 140 -37.74 10.30 39.18
N CYS A 141 -36.82 9.37 38.93
CA CYS A 141 -35.76 9.57 37.93
C CYS A 141 -36.36 9.64 36.51
N PRO A 142 -35.86 10.53 35.62
CA PRO A 142 -36.28 10.54 34.22
C PRO A 142 -35.84 9.25 33.51
N GLY A 143 -36.64 8.81 32.53
CA GLY A 143 -36.45 7.55 31.83
C GLY A 143 -35.07 7.44 31.19
N ARG A 144 -34.26 6.47 31.65
CA ARG A 144 -32.94 6.18 31.09
C ARG A 144 -33.14 5.48 29.73
N ALA A 145 -33.30 6.28 28.68
CA ALA A 145 -33.30 5.81 27.29
C ALA A 145 -31.92 5.23 26.94
N GLY A 146 -31.73 3.97 27.31
CA GLY A 146 -30.55 3.19 26.99
C GLY A 146 -30.55 2.90 25.49
N SER A 147 -29.96 3.81 24.72
CA SER A 147 -29.49 3.50 23.37
C SER A 147 -28.40 2.44 23.51
N GLU A 148 -28.79 1.17 23.48
CA GLU A 148 -27.88 0.06 23.24
C GLU A 148 -27.17 0.32 21.90
N ARG A 149 -25.94 0.83 21.97
CA ARG A 149 -25.07 0.85 20.80
C ARG A 149 -24.80 -0.61 20.46
N MET A 150 -25.51 -1.13 19.46
CA MET A 150 -25.16 -2.41 18.86
C MET A 150 -23.66 -2.42 18.57
N ALA A 151 -22.98 -3.50 18.95
CA ALA A 151 -21.54 -3.61 18.71
C ALA A 151 -21.29 -3.44 17.21
N ALA A 152 -20.37 -2.54 16.85
CA ALA A 152 -20.06 -2.25 15.46
C ALA A 152 -19.67 -3.56 14.72
N PRO A 153 -20.10 -3.77 13.47
CA PRO A 153 -19.78 -4.98 12.72
C PRO A 153 -18.27 -5.23 12.71
N GLN A 154 -17.83 -6.39 13.21
CA GLN A 154 -16.40 -6.72 13.32
C GLN A 154 -15.74 -7.01 11.96
N VAL A 155 -16.56 -7.32 10.96
CA VAL A 155 -16.19 -7.50 9.54
C VAL A 155 -17.33 -6.94 8.70
N PHE A 156 -16.98 -6.15 7.68
CA PHE A 156 -17.91 -5.59 6.70
C PHE A 156 -17.25 -5.50 5.32
N PRO A 157 -17.99 -5.70 4.21
CA PRO A 157 -17.45 -5.62 2.86
C PRO A 157 -17.14 -4.18 2.43
N LEU A 158 -16.16 -4.04 1.54
CA LEU A 158 -15.71 -2.76 0.97
C LEU A 158 -15.88 -2.75 -0.56
N SER A 159 -16.40 -1.65 -1.10
CA SER A 159 -16.31 -1.32 -2.53
C SER A 159 -15.08 -0.44 -2.75
N CYS A 160 -14.10 -0.99 -3.46
CA CYS A 160 -12.75 -0.47 -3.58
C CYS A 160 -12.56 0.34 -4.88
N ALA A 161 -11.73 1.38 -4.85
CA ALA A 161 -11.59 2.29 -5.98
C ALA A 161 -10.69 1.69 -7.07
N VAL A 162 -11.16 1.69 -8.33
CA VAL A 162 -10.36 1.23 -9.48
C VAL A 162 -9.75 2.41 -10.23
N GLN A 163 -8.44 2.36 -10.44
CA GLN A 163 -7.69 3.31 -11.27
C GLN A 163 -7.52 2.75 -12.69
N HIS A 164 -7.92 3.53 -13.68
CA HIS A 164 -7.89 3.17 -15.11
C HIS A 164 -6.70 3.82 -15.82
N TYR A 165 -5.48 3.63 -15.30
CA TYR A 165 -4.27 4.18 -15.92
C TYR A 165 -3.89 3.42 -17.19
N ALA A 166 -3.38 4.13 -18.20
CA ALA A 166 -3.10 3.59 -19.53
C ALA A 166 -2.05 2.45 -19.60
N TRP A 167 -1.32 2.18 -18.50
CA TRP A 167 -0.37 1.06 -18.41
C TRP A 167 -1.01 -0.28 -18.00
N GLY A 168 -2.25 -0.23 -17.51
CA GLY A 168 -2.96 -1.40 -17.00
C GLY A 168 -3.42 -2.36 -18.08
N LYS A 169 -3.58 -3.64 -17.74
CA LYS A 169 -4.18 -4.64 -18.63
C LYS A 169 -5.60 -4.25 -19.04
N MET A 170 -5.98 -4.58 -20.27
CA MET A 170 -7.28 -4.25 -20.85
C MET A 170 -8.34 -5.27 -20.45
N GLY A 171 -9.54 -4.80 -20.11
CA GLY A 171 -10.71 -5.66 -19.98
C GLY A 171 -10.55 -6.82 -18.99
N SER A 172 -11.16 -7.95 -19.34
CA SER A 172 -11.15 -9.18 -18.53
C SER A 172 -9.77 -9.83 -18.42
N SER A 173 -8.77 -9.40 -19.20
CA SER A 173 -7.37 -9.86 -19.02
C SER A 173 -6.69 -9.24 -17.80
N SER A 174 -7.32 -8.28 -17.12
CA SER A 174 -6.85 -7.67 -15.88
C SER A 174 -7.40 -8.38 -14.64
N GLU A 175 -6.52 -8.75 -13.70
CA GLU A 175 -6.95 -9.23 -12.38
C GLU A 175 -7.78 -8.12 -11.66
N VAL A 176 -7.45 -6.84 -11.84
CA VAL A 176 -8.23 -5.71 -11.27
C VAL A 176 -9.66 -5.67 -11.83
N ALA A 177 -9.87 -6.02 -13.09
CA ALA A 177 -11.21 -6.10 -13.68
C ALA A 177 -12.00 -7.31 -13.16
N GLN A 178 -11.35 -8.49 -13.09
CA GLN A 178 -11.95 -9.71 -12.54
C GLN A 178 -12.33 -9.54 -11.07
N LEU A 179 -11.47 -8.90 -10.28
CA LEU A 179 -11.73 -8.56 -8.88
C LEU A 179 -12.92 -7.62 -8.74
N LEU A 180 -13.00 -6.55 -9.54
CA LEU A 180 -14.15 -5.63 -9.54
C LEU A 180 -15.47 -6.39 -9.79
N ALA A 181 -15.55 -7.14 -10.88
CA ALA A 181 -16.75 -7.92 -11.23
C ALA A 181 -17.10 -9.02 -10.20
N SER A 182 -16.10 -9.56 -9.48
CA SER A 182 -16.36 -10.51 -8.37
C SER A 182 -16.87 -9.84 -7.09
N SER A 183 -16.69 -8.53 -6.95
CA SER A 183 -17.09 -7.74 -5.77
C SER A 183 -18.41 -6.97 -5.94
N ASP A 184 -18.79 -6.66 -7.19
CA ASP A 184 -20.04 -5.96 -7.54
C ASP A 184 -20.69 -6.67 -8.75
N PRO A 185 -21.78 -7.44 -8.55
CA PRO A 185 -22.50 -8.12 -9.63
C PRO A 185 -23.11 -7.20 -10.71
N ALA A 186 -23.18 -5.88 -10.46
CA ALA A 186 -23.61 -4.90 -11.47
C ALA A 186 -22.43 -4.28 -12.26
N ALA A 187 -21.18 -4.56 -11.88
CA ALA A 187 -20.00 -4.00 -12.53
C ALA A 187 -19.65 -4.74 -13.84
N ALA A 188 -20.12 -4.20 -14.96
CA ALA A 188 -19.69 -4.64 -16.29
C ALA A 188 -18.21 -4.29 -16.56
N ILE A 189 -17.46 -5.27 -17.08
CA ILE A 189 -16.10 -5.06 -17.59
C ILE A 189 -16.19 -4.46 -19.00
N SER A 190 -15.40 -3.41 -19.27
CA SER A 190 -15.27 -2.80 -20.60
C SER A 190 -13.98 -3.30 -21.23
N GLU A 191 -14.07 -4.17 -22.25
CA GLU A 191 -12.91 -4.86 -22.83
C GLU A 191 -11.90 -3.93 -23.54
N ASP A 192 -12.33 -2.71 -23.88
CA ASP A 192 -11.53 -1.63 -24.49
C ASP A 192 -10.82 -0.73 -23.47
N LYS A 193 -11.00 -0.97 -22.17
CA LYS A 193 -10.57 -0.07 -21.09
C LYS A 193 -9.46 -0.71 -20.24
N PRO A 194 -8.42 0.03 -19.84
CA PRO A 194 -7.40 -0.49 -18.94
C PRO A 194 -7.90 -0.51 -17.49
N TYR A 195 -7.56 -1.55 -16.74
CA TYR A 195 -7.83 -1.72 -15.31
C TYR A 195 -6.48 -1.94 -14.62
N ALA A 196 -5.95 -0.89 -13.97
CA ALA A 196 -4.53 -0.81 -13.60
C ALA A 196 -4.28 -1.07 -12.11
N GLU A 197 -5.05 -0.43 -11.23
CA GLU A 197 -4.93 -0.60 -9.77
C GLU A 197 -6.32 -0.75 -9.12
N LEU A 198 -6.48 -1.68 -8.18
CA LEU A 198 -7.59 -1.73 -7.22
C LEU A 198 -7.10 -1.21 -5.87
N TRP A 199 -7.75 -0.22 -5.27
CA TRP A 199 -7.30 0.43 -4.02
C TRP A 199 -8.14 0.06 -2.81
N MET A 200 -7.47 -0.48 -1.79
CA MET A 200 -8.06 -0.98 -0.55
C MET A 200 -7.43 -0.24 0.64
N GLY A 201 -8.18 0.71 1.21
CA GLY A 201 -7.72 1.56 2.31
C GLY A 201 -8.48 2.88 2.38
N SER A 202 -8.04 3.77 3.27
CA SER A 202 -8.65 5.08 3.51
C SER A 202 -7.92 6.24 2.82
N HIS A 203 -7.35 6.02 1.63
CA HIS A 203 -6.51 7.01 0.97
C HIS A 203 -7.37 8.09 0.27
N PRO A 204 -7.13 9.41 0.44
CA PRO A 204 -8.05 10.46 -0.03
C PRO A 204 -8.41 10.44 -1.52
N ARG A 205 -7.53 9.90 -2.39
CA ARG A 205 -7.77 9.77 -3.84
C ARG A 205 -8.51 8.48 -4.24
N GLY A 206 -8.98 7.69 -3.28
CA GLY A 206 -9.69 6.41 -3.48
C GLY A 206 -10.07 5.73 -2.17
N ASP A 207 -10.75 6.47 -1.27
CA ASP A 207 -11.20 5.97 0.04
C ASP A 207 -12.32 4.93 -0.16
N ALA A 208 -12.10 3.71 0.33
CA ALA A 208 -12.98 2.57 0.08
C ALA A 208 -14.37 2.80 0.70
N LYS A 209 -15.43 2.52 -0.06
CA LYS A 209 -16.82 2.65 0.43
C LYS A 209 -17.19 1.43 1.25
N ILE A 210 -18.01 1.63 2.27
CA ILE A 210 -18.57 0.53 3.07
C ILE A 210 -19.85 0.02 2.39
N LEU A 211 -19.99 -1.30 2.23
CA LEU A 211 -21.17 -1.96 1.65
C LEU A 211 -22.01 -2.65 2.75
N ASP A 212 -22.30 -1.92 3.82
CA ASP A 212 -23.06 -2.42 4.98
C ASP A 212 -23.97 -1.31 5.52
N ASP A 213 -25.27 -1.40 5.23
CA ASP A 213 -26.28 -0.40 5.64
C ASP A 213 -26.45 -0.27 7.16
N ARG A 214 -25.83 -1.17 7.95
CA ARG A 214 -25.76 -1.05 9.42
C ARG A 214 -24.73 -0.01 9.88
N ILE A 215 -23.88 0.47 8.98
CA ILE A 215 -22.81 1.43 9.27
C ILE A 215 -23.18 2.79 8.65
N SER A 216 -23.25 3.84 9.47
CA SER A 216 -23.67 5.18 9.05
C SER A 216 -22.64 5.94 8.20
N GLN A 217 -21.37 5.57 8.31
CA GLN A 217 -20.25 6.17 7.58
C GLN A 217 -20.14 5.56 6.18
N LYS A 218 -20.00 6.39 5.15
CA LYS A 218 -20.01 5.95 3.75
C LYS A 218 -18.67 5.40 3.27
N THR A 219 -17.57 5.75 3.95
CA THR A 219 -16.22 5.33 3.60
C THR A 219 -15.42 4.86 4.81
N LEU A 220 -14.40 4.06 4.54
CA LEU A 220 -13.48 3.53 5.55
C LEU A 220 -12.75 4.65 6.30
N GLY A 221 -12.33 5.72 5.62
CA GLY A 221 -11.72 6.89 6.25
C GLY A 221 -12.64 7.61 7.24
N GLN A 222 -13.93 7.76 6.91
CA GLN A 222 -14.93 8.30 7.83
C GLN A 222 -15.11 7.37 9.06
N TRP A 223 -15.23 6.06 8.82
CA TRP A 223 -15.42 5.08 9.89
C TRP A 223 -14.23 5.01 10.84
N ILE A 224 -12.99 4.98 10.33
CA ILE A 224 -11.76 4.98 11.14
C ILE A 224 -11.66 6.27 11.98
N ALA A 225 -12.01 7.44 11.41
CA ALA A 225 -11.95 8.71 12.13
C ALA A 225 -12.86 8.73 13.38
N GLU A 226 -14.04 8.08 13.31
CA GLU A 226 -14.98 7.96 14.43
C GLU A 226 -14.68 6.75 15.36
N ASN A 227 -13.95 5.74 14.87
CA ASN A 227 -13.72 4.46 15.57
C ASN A 227 -12.21 4.14 15.73
N GLN A 228 -11.37 5.15 15.96
CA GLN A 228 -9.88 5.04 15.94
C GLN A 228 -9.28 3.88 16.77
N ASP A 229 -9.98 3.40 17.79
CA ASP A 229 -9.53 2.27 18.61
C ASP A 229 -9.47 0.94 17.83
N CYS A 230 -10.10 0.84 16.65
CA CYS A 230 -9.98 -0.28 15.71
C CYS A 230 -8.56 -0.46 15.13
N LEU A 231 -7.73 0.58 15.18
CA LEU A 231 -6.31 0.53 14.79
C LEU A 231 -5.44 -0.09 15.90
N GLY A 232 -5.94 -0.11 17.15
CA GLY A 232 -5.16 -0.40 18.35
C GLY A 232 -4.26 0.77 18.77
N SER A 233 -3.90 0.79 20.06
CA SER A 233 -3.11 1.85 20.72
C SER A 233 -1.85 2.23 19.95
N LYS A 234 -0.94 1.27 19.73
CA LYS A 234 0.36 1.49 19.07
C LYS A 234 0.24 2.21 17.71
N VAL A 235 -0.74 1.82 16.89
CA VAL A 235 -0.95 2.38 15.55
C VAL A 235 -1.60 3.76 15.63
N LYS A 236 -2.61 3.91 16.51
CA LYS A 236 -3.28 5.18 16.79
C LYS A 236 -2.30 6.26 17.27
N ASP A 237 -1.38 5.89 18.16
CA ASP A 237 -0.37 6.81 18.70
C ASP A 237 0.70 7.15 17.66
N MET A 238 1.29 6.13 17.01
CA MET A 238 2.39 6.27 16.05
C MET A 238 1.99 6.97 14.74
N PHE A 239 0.79 6.69 14.23
CA PHE A 239 0.28 7.21 12.95
C PHE A 239 -0.90 8.17 13.11
N HIS A 240 -1.07 8.71 14.32
CA HIS A 240 -2.00 9.78 14.67
C HIS A 240 -3.46 9.50 14.26
N GLY A 241 -3.94 8.29 14.59
CA GLY A 241 -5.32 7.85 14.33
C GLY A 241 -5.66 7.56 12.86
N LYS A 242 -4.65 7.37 11.99
CA LYS A 242 -4.83 7.06 10.55
C LYS A 242 -4.38 5.64 10.23
N LEU A 243 -4.90 5.10 9.11
CA LEU A 243 -4.35 3.89 8.49
C LEU A 243 -2.97 4.21 7.89
N PRO A 244 -1.89 3.50 8.28
CA PRO A 244 -0.52 3.84 7.85
C PRO A 244 -0.21 3.46 6.40
N PHE A 245 -0.95 2.50 5.83
CA PHE A 245 -0.69 1.94 4.50
C PHE A 245 -1.86 2.16 3.52
N LEU A 246 -1.54 2.01 2.23
CA LEU A 246 -2.48 1.74 1.15
C LEU A 246 -2.14 0.36 0.57
N PHE A 247 -3.14 -0.51 0.49
CA PHE A 247 -3.03 -1.84 -0.11
C PHE A 247 -3.69 -1.83 -1.48
N LYS A 248 -3.10 -2.56 -2.44
CA LYS A 248 -3.57 -2.60 -3.81
C LYS A 248 -3.44 -4.00 -4.43
N VAL A 249 -4.20 -4.22 -5.49
CA VAL A 249 -3.82 -5.15 -6.56
C VAL A 249 -3.48 -4.33 -7.80
N LEU A 250 -2.35 -4.62 -8.43
CA LEU A 250 -1.91 -4.04 -9.69
C LEU A 250 -2.03 -5.08 -10.81
N SER A 251 -2.34 -4.61 -12.02
CA SER A 251 -2.39 -5.44 -13.21
C SER A 251 -1.66 -4.77 -14.36
N VAL A 252 -0.36 -5.05 -14.48
CA VAL A 252 0.60 -4.32 -15.32
C VAL A 252 0.72 -4.97 -16.70
N GLU A 253 0.56 -4.17 -17.76
CA GLU A 253 0.80 -4.59 -19.15
C GLU A 253 2.01 -3.89 -19.79
N THR A 254 2.15 -2.57 -19.55
CA THR A 254 3.34 -1.80 -19.94
C THR A 254 4.13 -1.36 -18.72
N ALA A 255 5.45 -1.23 -18.85
CA ALA A 255 6.32 -0.86 -17.75
C ALA A 255 5.92 0.49 -17.12
N LEU A 256 5.99 0.57 -15.79
CA LEU A 256 5.86 1.80 -15.02
C LEU A 256 7.18 2.57 -15.04
N SER A 257 7.12 3.85 -14.64
CA SER A 257 8.31 4.69 -14.52
C SER A 257 9.32 4.11 -13.54
N ILE A 258 10.60 4.08 -13.92
CA ILE A 258 11.68 3.78 -12.97
C ILE A 258 11.68 4.89 -11.92
N GLN A 259 11.62 4.50 -10.65
CA GLN A 259 11.42 5.41 -9.54
C GLN A 259 12.23 5.01 -8.30
N ALA A 260 12.37 5.96 -7.39
CA ALA A 260 12.84 5.75 -6.02
C ALA A 260 12.06 6.66 -5.07
N HIS A 261 11.98 6.23 -3.81
CA HIS A 261 11.22 6.93 -2.77
C HIS A 261 12.16 7.48 -1.70
N PRO A 262 12.03 8.76 -1.30
CA PRO A 262 12.90 9.34 -0.29
C PRO A 262 12.68 8.69 1.07
N ASN A 263 13.76 8.58 1.85
CA ASN A 263 13.64 8.29 3.28
C ASN A 263 12.89 9.43 4.01
N LYS A 264 12.45 9.18 5.24
CA LYS A 264 11.58 10.10 5.99
C LYS A 264 12.15 11.52 6.11
N GLU A 265 13.42 11.64 6.48
CA GLU A 265 14.08 12.95 6.59
C GLU A 265 14.19 13.70 5.26
N LEU A 266 14.45 12.99 4.16
CA LEU A 266 14.55 13.59 2.84
C LEU A 266 13.16 13.99 2.31
N ALA A 267 12.13 13.19 2.58
CA ALA A 267 10.74 13.52 2.25
C ALA A 267 10.30 14.83 2.91
N GLU A 268 10.60 15.02 4.20
CA GLU A 268 10.34 16.26 4.93
C GLU A 268 11.06 17.47 4.30
N LYS A 269 12.35 17.33 3.98
CA LYS A 269 13.15 18.39 3.33
C LYS A 269 12.60 18.74 1.94
N LEU A 270 12.28 17.74 1.12
CA LEU A 270 11.77 17.91 -0.24
C LEU A 270 10.35 18.49 -0.27
N HIS A 271 9.47 18.08 0.65
CA HIS A 271 8.11 18.64 0.79
C HIS A 271 8.15 20.13 1.13
N LEU A 272 9.05 20.56 2.02
CA LEU A 272 9.22 21.97 2.38
C LEU A 272 9.82 22.81 1.25
N GLN A 273 10.61 22.22 0.35
CA GLN A 273 11.30 22.92 -0.74
C GLN A 273 10.50 22.97 -2.05
N ALA A 274 9.79 21.89 -2.39
CA ALA A 274 9.08 21.73 -3.67
C ALA A 274 7.78 20.90 -3.50
N PRO A 275 6.78 21.39 -2.75
CA PRO A 275 5.56 20.65 -2.45
C PRO A 275 4.71 20.31 -3.69
N GLN A 276 4.94 21.00 -4.83
CA GLN A 276 4.33 20.68 -6.12
C GLN A 276 4.92 19.44 -6.83
N HIS A 277 6.02 18.89 -6.31
CA HIS A 277 6.65 17.64 -6.76
C HIS A 277 6.67 16.56 -5.67
N TYR A 278 6.71 17.00 -4.40
CA TYR A 278 6.75 16.16 -3.21
C TYR A 278 5.54 16.50 -2.32
N PRO A 279 4.36 15.90 -2.57
CA PRO A 279 3.08 16.39 -2.06
C PRO A 279 2.86 16.15 -0.56
N ASP A 280 3.69 15.33 0.08
CA ASP A 280 3.61 15.01 1.51
C ASP A 280 5.00 14.88 2.14
N ALA A 281 5.07 14.93 3.47
CA ALA A 281 6.31 14.81 4.22
C ALA A 281 6.55 13.36 4.71
N ASN A 282 6.21 12.33 3.93
CA ASN A 282 6.32 10.94 4.34
C ASN A 282 7.23 10.10 3.44
N HIS A 283 7.80 9.03 4.04
CA HIS A 283 8.49 8.00 3.28
C HIS A 283 7.50 7.10 2.53
N LYS A 284 8.00 6.32 1.57
CA LYS A 284 7.17 5.38 0.79
C LYS A 284 7.89 4.04 0.60
N PRO A 285 8.14 3.27 1.68
CA PRO A 285 8.46 1.84 1.55
C PRO A 285 7.28 1.11 0.92
N GLU A 286 7.57 0.15 0.04
CA GLU A 286 6.57 -0.64 -0.68
C GLU A 286 6.97 -2.11 -0.73
N MET A 287 6.00 -3.01 -0.94
CA MET A 287 6.25 -4.43 -1.13
C MET A 287 5.31 -5.00 -2.19
N ALA A 288 5.89 -5.63 -3.21
CA ALA A 288 5.15 -6.33 -4.26
C ALA A 288 5.18 -7.84 -3.99
N VAL A 289 4.01 -8.48 -3.92
CA VAL A 289 3.83 -9.94 -3.82
C VAL A 289 3.14 -10.43 -5.09
N ALA A 290 3.80 -11.29 -5.86
CA ALA A 290 3.32 -11.66 -7.19
C ALA A 290 2.06 -12.53 -7.15
N LEU A 291 1.09 -12.24 -8.03
CA LEU A 291 -0.13 -13.06 -8.24
C LEU A 291 0.03 -13.96 -9.47
N THR A 292 0.58 -13.42 -10.56
CA THR A 292 1.03 -14.19 -11.73
C THR A 292 2.56 -14.36 -11.69
N SER A 293 3.16 -14.79 -12.81
CA SER A 293 4.55 -14.37 -13.09
C SER A 293 4.58 -12.84 -13.14
N PHE A 294 5.50 -12.19 -12.41
CA PHE A 294 5.58 -10.74 -12.30
C PHE A 294 7.01 -10.25 -12.53
N GLN A 295 7.20 -9.36 -13.50
CA GLN A 295 8.50 -8.81 -13.87
C GLN A 295 8.71 -7.41 -13.32
N GLY A 296 9.90 -7.17 -12.77
CA GLY A 296 10.27 -5.88 -12.19
C GLY A 296 11.77 -5.62 -12.22
N LEU A 297 12.15 -4.36 -12.07
CA LEU A 297 13.51 -3.93 -11.77
C LEU A 297 13.59 -3.59 -10.28
N CYS A 298 14.62 -4.04 -9.56
CA CYS A 298 14.83 -3.63 -8.16
C CYS A 298 16.31 -3.52 -7.77
N GLY A 299 16.72 -2.32 -7.39
CA GLY A 299 18.04 -2.00 -6.86
C GLY A 299 19.19 -2.20 -7.84
N PHE A 300 20.35 -1.67 -7.48
CA PHE A 300 21.56 -1.86 -8.28
C PHE A 300 22.00 -3.32 -8.27
N ARG A 301 22.35 -3.83 -9.45
CA ARG A 301 22.92 -5.16 -9.68
C ARG A 301 24.42 -5.21 -9.30
N PRO A 302 25.06 -6.39 -9.18
CA PRO A 302 26.50 -6.51 -8.95
C PRO A 302 27.34 -5.73 -9.98
N VAL A 303 28.45 -5.14 -9.53
CA VAL A 303 29.30 -4.26 -10.36
C VAL A 303 29.95 -5.03 -11.52
N GLU A 304 30.20 -6.31 -11.32
CA GLU A 304 30.68 -7.29 -12.30
C GLU A 304 29.75 -7.37 -13.52
N GLU A 305 28.43 -7.34 -13.29
CA GLU A 305 27.43 -7.37 -14.35
C GLU A 305 27.38 -6.02 -15.08
N ILE A 306 27.44 -4.89 -14.35
CA ILE A 306 27.46 -3.54 -14.93
C ILE A 306 28.67 -3.37 -15.84
N LEU A 307 29.86 -3.83 -15.40
CA LEU A 307 31.08 -3.85 -16.20
C LEU A 307 31.00 -4.81 -17.40
N THR A 308 30.23 -5.89 -17.30
CA THR A 308 29.93 -6.77 -18.43
C THR A 308 29.07 -6.05 -19.47
N PHE A 309 28.03 -5.30 -19.08
CA PHE A 309 27.24 -4.48 -20.01
C PHE A 309 28.06 -3.34 -20.61
N LEU A 310 28.91 -2.67 -19.82
CA LEU A 310 29.88 -1.68 -20.35
C LEU A 310 30.88 -2.27 -21.36
N THR A 311 31.10 -3.58 -21.35
CA THR A 311 31.97 -4.27 -22.33
C THR A 311 31.17 -4.72 -23.56
N LYS A 312 29.93 -5.21 -23.38
CA LYS A 312 29.09 -5.77 -24.46
C LYS A 312 28.21 -4.76 -25.18
N VAL A 313 27.95 -3.59 -24.58
CA VAL A 313 27.03 -2.57 -25.09
C VAL A 313 27.76 -1.24 -25.30
N PRO A 314 28.50 -1.06 -26.41
CA PRO A 314 29.20 0.18 -26.77
C PRO A 314 28.38 1.47 -26.64
N GLU A 315 27.08 1.44 -26.92
CA GLU A 315 26.18 2.60 -26.83
C GLU A 315 25.90 3.01 -25.38
N PHE A 316 25.87 2.04 -24.46
CA PHE A 316 25.82 2.28 -23.03
C PHE A 316 27.17 2.78 -22.52
N GLN A 317 28.27 2.15 -22.96
CA GLN A 317 29.63 2.57 -22.64
C GLN A 317 29.89 4.03 -23.04
N PHE A 318 29.44 4.44 -24.23
CA PHE A 318 29.53 5.81 -24.73
C PHE A 318 28.84 6.83 -23.81
N LEU A 319 27.65 6.51 -23.29
CA LEU A 319 26.90 7.38 -22.37
C LEU A 319 27.52 7.45 -20.96
N ILE A 320 28.26 6.41 -20.54
CA ILE A 320 28.98 6.41 -19.25
C ILE A 320 30.36 7.08 -19.38
N GLY A 321 31.05 6.87 -20.50
CA GLY A 321 32.38 7.39 -20.80
C GLY A 321 33.52 6.69 -20.05
N ASP A 322 34.69 6.62 -20.69
CA ASP A 322 35.84 5.82 -20.25
C ASP A 322 36.26 6.10 -18.80
N LYS A 323 36.20 7.37 -18.37
CA LYS A 323 36.62 7.78 -17.03
C LYS A 323 35.75 7.14 -15.94
N ALA A 324 34.43 7.19 -16.06
CA ALA A 324 33.53 6.65 -15.05
C ALA A 324 33.57 5.11 -15.07
N ALA A 325 33.56 4.50 -16.26
CA ALA A 325 33.72 3.05 -16.42
C ALA A 325 35.05 2.54 -15.82
N THR A 326 36.15 3.28 -15.99
CA THR A 326 37.47 2.96 -15.41
C THR A 326 37.45 3.09 -13.88
N GLN A 327 36.83 4.15 -13.34
CA GLN A 327 36.66 4.31 -11.88
C GLN A 327 35.85 3.16 -11.28
N LEU A 328 34.76 2.74 -11.93
CA LEU A 328 33.96 1.60 -11.50
C LEU A 328 34.76 0.30 -11.50
N LYS A 329 35.54 0.04 -12.57
CA LYS A 329 36.44 -1.12 -12.65
C LYS A 329 37.52 -1.11 -11.57
N GLN A 330 38.09 0.05 -11.24
CA GLN A 330 39.07 0.22 -10.17
C GLN A 330 38.46 0.02 -8.77
N SER A 331 37.16 0.24 -8.61
CA SER A 331 36.47 0.11 -7.31
C SER A 331 36.23 -1.35 -6.86
N MET A 332 36.41 -2.34 -7.74
CA MET A 332 36.17 -3.76 -7.45
C MET A 332 37.06 -4.37 -6.34
N GLY A 333 38.13 -3.68 -5.94
CA GLY A 333 38.98 -4.04 -4.79
C GLY A 333 39.03 -2.96 -3.69
N GLY A 334 38.11 -1.98 -3.72
CA GLY A 334 38.03 -0.89 -2.77
C GLY A 334 37.08 -1.15 -1.60
N ASP A 335 36.87 -0.14 -0.75
CA ASP A 335 35.80 -0.17 0.25
C ASP A 335 34.42 0.10 -0.40
N SER A 336 33.35 -0.23 0.31
CA SER A 336 31.98 -0.08 -0.19
C SER A 336 31.61 1.38 -0.55
N ARG A 337 32.31 2.37 0.02
CA ARG A 337 32.08 3.80 -0.27
C ARG A 337 32.73 4.21 -1.58
N SER A 338 33.94 3.70 -1.85
CA SER A 338 34.61 3.84 -3.15
C SER A 338 33.76 3.23 -4.27
N MET A 339 33.23 2.02 -4.04
CA MET A 339 32.32 1.35 -4.97
C MET A 339 31.01 2.13 -5.19
N ALA A 340 30.33 2.56 -4.11
CA ALA A 340 29.13 3.36 -4.20
C ALA A 340 29.35 4.69 -4.94
N SER A 341 30.47 5.38 -4.69
CA SER A 341 30.84 6.64 -5.36
C SER A 341 31.16 6.44 -6.85
N ALA A 342 31.86 5.36 -7.23
CA ALA A 342 32.12 5.04 -8.62
C ALA A 342 30.84 4.63 -9.39
N LEU A 343 29.93 3.92 -8.73
CA LEU A 343 28.61 3.58 -9.26
C LEU A 343 27.72 4.82 -9.42
N GLN A 344 27.71 5.72 -8.43
CA GLN A 344 27.05 7.02 -8.48
C GLN A 344 27.61 7.90 -9.61
N SER A 345 28.92 7.87 -9.86
CA SER A 345 29.57 8.56 -10.98
C SER A 345 29.02 8.06 -12.33
N CYS A 346 28.98 6.74 -12.53
CA CYS A 346 28.44 6.13 -13.74
C CYS A 346 26.95 6.45 -13.92
N PHE A 347 26.11 6.21 -12.90
CA PHE A 347 24.68 6.48 -12.98
C PHE A 347 24.39 7.97 -13.22
N SER A 348 25.17 8.87 -12.59
CA SER A 348 25.10 10.31 -12.85
C SER A 348 25.47 10.70 -14.28
N HIS A 349 26.44 10.03 -14.90
CA HIS A 349 26.81 10.29 -16.30
C HIS A 349 25.67 9.91 -17.26
N LEU A 350 25.02 8.76 -17.04
CA LEU A 350 23.80 8.41 -17.78
C LEU A 350 22.73 9.49 -17.56
N MET A 351 22.32 9.73 -16.30
CA MET A 351 21.19 10.62 -15.98
C MET A 351 21.40 12.09 -16.35
N LYS A 352 22.65 12.53 -16.59
CA LYS A 352 23.00 13.89 -17.04
C LYS A 352 23.29 13.97 -18.55
N SER A 353 23.24 12.85 -19.28
CA SER A 353 23.44 12.82 -20.73
C SER A 353 22.36 13.61 -21.47
N GLU A 354 22.74 14.33 -22.53
CA GLU A 354 21.77 15.08 -23.34
C GLU A 354 20.74 14.15 -23.98
N LYS A 355 19.45 14.50 -23.90
CA LYS A 355 18.36 13.69 -24.45
C LYS A 355 18.56 13.35 -25.94
N LYS A 356 19.13 14.24 -26.74
CA LYS A 356 19.45 13.96 -28.15
C LYS A 356 20.44 12.80 -28.29
N VAL A 357 21.51 12.81 -27.50
CA VAL A 357 22.55 11.78 -27.50
C VAL A 357 21.99 10.45 -26.98
N VAL A 358 21.17 10.46 -25.94
CA VAL A 358 20.47 9.26 -25.44
C VAL A 358 19.57 8.63 -26.51
N VAL A 359 18.80 9.45 -27.24
CA VAL A 359 17.96 8.98 -28.36
C VAL A 359 18.81 8.40 -29.49
N GLU A 360 19.91 9.05 -29.85
CA GLU A 360 20.83 8.61 -30.90
C GLU A 360 21.48 7.27 -30.56
N GLN A 361 22.04 7.13 -29.35
CA GLN A 361 22.64 5.90 -28.86
C GLN A 361 21.61 4.77 -28.69
N LEU A 362 20.39 5.06 -28.24
CA LEU A 362 19.34 4.04 -28.14
C LEU A 362 18.91 3.54 -29.52
N ASN A 363 18.81 4.42 -30.52
CA ASN A 363 18.46 4.03 -31.89
C ASN A 363 19.56 3.17 -32.54
N LEU A 364 20.84 3.45 -32.27
CA LEU A 364 21.96 2.59 -32.70
C LEU A 364 21.90 1.21 -32.05
N LEU A 365 21.65 1.14 -30.74
CA LEU A 365 21.53 -0.11 -29.99
C LEU A 365 20.35 -0.96 -30.45
N VAL A 366 19.16 -0.36 -30.59
CA VAL A 366 17.95 -1.01 -31.11
C VAL A 366 18.17 -1.54 -32.52
N LYS A 367 18.84 -0.76 -33.39
CA LYS A 367 19.23 -1.22 -34.73
C LYS A 367 20.18 -2.43 -34.66
N ARG A 368 21.22 -2.40 -33.82
CA ARG A 368 22.14 -3.56 -33.68
C ARG A 368 21.40 -4.80 -33.21
N ILE A 369 20.62 -4.71 -32.13
CA ILE A 369 19.88 -5.86 -31.59
C ILE A 369 18.92 -6.43 -32.65
N SER A 370 18.15 -5.57 -33.33
CA SER A 370 17.24 -5.99 -34.41
C SER A 370 17.98 -6.71 -35.54
N GLN A 371 19.17 -6.24 -35.93
CA GLN A 371 20.00 -6.87 -36.96
C GLN A 371 20.60 -8.21 -36.51
N GLN A 372 20.98 -8.34 -35.24
CA GLN A 372 21.52 -9.60 -34.70
C GLN A 372 20.43 -10.68 -34.53
N VAL A 373 19.25 -10.30 -34.01
CA VAL A 373 18.09 -11.19 -33.92
C VAL A 373 17.63 -11.63 -35.32
N ALA A 374 17.60 -10.73 -36.30
CA ALA A 374 17.30 -11.07 -37.69
C ALA A 374 18.36 -11.98 -38.36
N ALA A 375 19.58 -12.02 -37.83
CA ALA A 375 20.64 -12.95 -38.23
C ALA A 375 20.61 -14.29 -37.47
N GLY A 376 19.64 -14.49 -36.56
CA GLY A 376 19.50 -15.70 -35.74
C GLY A 376 20.39 -15.75 -34.49
N ASN A 377 21.05 -14.63 -34.12
CA ASN A 377 21.89 -14.57 -32.93
C ASN A 377 21.06 -14.26 -31.67
N ASN A 378 21.35 -14.97 -30.58
CA ASN A 378 20.75 -14.73 -29.27
C ASN A 378 21.34 -13.44 -28.65
N MET A 379 20.47 -12.59 -28.09
CA MET A 379 20.80 -11.31 -27.45
C MET A 379 20.32 -11.20 -25.99
N GLU A 380 19.93 -12.32 -25.35
CA GLU A 380 19.56 -12.41 -23.93
C GLU A 380 20.66 -11.86 -23.01
N ASP A 381 21.92 -12.06 -23.39
CA ASP A 381 23.11 -11.69 -22.61
C ASP A 381 23.35 -10.16 -22.49
N ILE A 382 22.57 -9.36 -23.21
CA ILE A 382 22.44 -7.91 -23.06
C ILE A 382 20.97 -7.45 -22.95
N TYR A 383 20.06 -8.35 -22.53
CA TYR A 383 18.62 -8.11 -22.39
C TYR A 383 17.95 -7.55 -23.65
N GLY A 384 18.32 -8.05 -24.83
CA GLY A 384 17.89 -7.51 -26.12
C GLY A 384 16.38 -7.40 -26.28
N GLU A 385 15.61 -8.43 -25.93
CA GLU A 385 14.15 -8.42 -26.01
C GLU A 385 13.51 -7.38 -25.08
N LEU A 386 13.98 -7.28 -23.84
CA LEU A 386 13.49 -6.29 -22.87
C LEU A 386 13.80 -4.86 -23.35
N LEU A 387 14.98 -4.61 -23.93
CA LEU A 387 15.30 -3.30 -24.47
C LEU A 387 14.40 -2.94 -25.66
N LEU A 388 14.12 -3.88 -26.56
CA LEU A 388 13.18 -3.66 -27.67
C LEU A 388 11.76 -3.38 -27.16
N GLN A 389 11.28 -4.14 -26.16
CA GLN A 389 9.97 -3.92 -25.52
C GLN A 389 9.91 -2.53 -24.85
N LEU A 390 10.93 -2.15 -24.09
CA LEU A 390 10.97 -0.85 -23.41
C LEU A 390 11.09 0.31 -24.41
N HIS A 391 11.85 0.16 -25.49
CA HIS A 391 11.90 1.15 -26.56
C HIS A 391 10.56 1.28 -27.30
N GLN A 392 9.82 0.18 -27.51
CA GLN A 392 8.48 0.23 -28.10
C GLN A 392 7.48 0.97 -27.20
N GLN A 393 7.57 0.77 -25.88
CA GLN A 393 6.71 1.44 -24.89
C GLN A 393 7.12 2.90 -24.64
N TYR A 394 8.43 3.19 -24.66
CA TYR A 394 9.02 4.49 -24.36
C TYR A 394 10.12 4.87 -25.38
N PRO A 395 9.76 5.24 -26.63
CA PRO A 395 10.75 5.54 -27.68
C PRO A 395 11.68 6.69 -27.31
N GLY A 396 12.99 6.40 -27.27
CA GLY A 396 14.01 7.40 -26.94
C GLY A 396 14.15 7.73 -25.45
N ASP A 397 13.57 6.93 -24.55
CA ASP A 397 13.66 7.15 -23.10
C ASP A 397 14.94 6.55 -22.49
N ILE A 398 15.56 7.33 -21.60
CA ILE A 398 16.79 6.99 -20.86
C ILE A 398 16.65 5.72 -19.99
N GLY A 399 15.44 5.40 -19.53
CA GLY A 399 15.13 4.22 -18.75
C GLY A 399 15.44 2.91 -19.47
N CYS A 400 15.51 2.92 -20.81
CA CYS A 400 15.96 1.76 -21.59
C CYS A 400 17.42 1.39 -21.26
N PHE A 401 18.31 2.37 -21.03
CA PHE A 401 19.69 2.11 -20.61
C PHE A 401 19.81 1.81 -19.12
N ALA A 402 18.88 2.30 -18.29
CA ALA A 402 18.91 2.08 -16.84
C ALA A 402 18.79 0.60 -16.44
N ILE A 403 18.24 -0.28 -17.30
CA ILE A 403 18.18 -1.74 -17.06
C ILE A 403 19.57 -2.35 -16.85
N TYR A 404 20.62 -1.77 -17.42
CA TYR A 404 22.00 -2.23 -17.26
C TYR A 404 22.59 -1.92 -15.87
N PHE A 405 21.97 -1.00 -15.11
CA PHE A 405 22.30 -0.72 -13.71
C PHE A 405 21.46 -1.52 -12.71
N LEU A 406 20.24 -1.95 -13.06
CA LEU A 406 19.26 -2.51 -12.12
C LEU A 406 19.08 -4.02 -12.27
N ASN A 407 18.85 -4.75 -11.17
CA ASN A 407 18.51 -6.18 -11.25
C ASN A 407 17.16 -6.36 -11.96
N LEU A 408 17.09 -7.28 -12.93
CA LEU A 408 15.83 -7.76 -13.50
C LEU A 408 15.34 -8.98 -12.71
N LEU A 409 14.15 -8.91 -12.15
CA LEU A 409 13.49 -10.01 -11.45
C LEU A 409 12.27 -10.50 -12.23
N THR A 410 12.05 -11.82 -12.18
CA THR A 410 10.79 -12.47 -12.57
C THR A 410 10.31 -13.29 -11.38
N LEU A 411 9.40 -12.72 -10.60
CA LEU A 411 8.79 -13.34 -9.42
C LEU A 411 7.74 -14.36 -9.85
N LYS A 412 7.71 -15.54 -9.20
CA LYS A 412 6.63 -16.52 -9.32
C LYS A 412 5.48 -16.18 -8.35
N PRO A 413 4.25 -16.69 -8.57
CA PRO A 413 3.12 -16.46 -7.65
C PRO A 413 3.44 -16.74 -6.17
N GLY A 414 3.41 -15.70 -5.34
CA GLY A 414 3.75 -15.75 -3.92
C GLY A 414 5.22 -15.48 -3.56
N GLU A 415 6.12 -15.37 -4.54
CA GLU A 415 7.42 -14.69 -4.34
C GLU A 415 7.18 -13.18 -4.26
N ALA A 416 8.06 -12.45 -3.56
CA ALA A 416 7.91 -11.03 -3.32
C ALA A 416 9.23 -10.27 -3.48
N MET A 417 9.15 -8.94 -3.51
CA MET A 417 10.29 -8.04 -3.32
C MET A 417 9.87 -6.85 -2.47
N PHE A 418 10.77 -6.42 -1.58
CA PHE A 418 10.61 -5.19 -0.79
C PHE A 418 11.35 -4.04 -1.48
N LEU A 419 10.75 -2.85 -1.44
CA LEU A 419 11.23 -1.62 -2.06
C LEU A 419 11.58 -0.63 -0.97
N GLU A 420 12.85 -0.68 -0.56
CA GLU A 420 13.43 0.22 0.43
C GLU A 420 13.43 1.67 -0.05
N ALA A 421 13.43 2.61 0.91
CA ALA A 421 13.74 3.99 0.61
C ALA A 421 15.11 4.11 -0.08
N ASN A 422 15.24 5.06 -1.01
CA ASN A 422 16.44 5.34 -1.80
C ASN A 422 16.91 4.18 -2.71
N VAL A 423 16.08 3.14 -2.94
CA VAL A 423 16.37 2.04 -3.88
C VAL A 423 15.61 2.23 -5.20
N PRO A 424 16.30 2.28 -6.36
CA PRO A 424 15.66 2.47 -7.66
C PRO A 424 15.00 1.19 -8.17
N HIS A 425 13.76 1.29 -8.65
CA HIS A 425 12.94 0.12 -9.05
C HIS A 425 11.90 0.49 -10.11
N ALA A 426 11.28 -0.53 -10.72
CA ALA A 426 10.14 -0.39 -11.65
C ALA A 426 9.33 -1.69 -11.72
N TYR A 427 8.05 -1.62 -12.08
CA TYR A 427 7.26 -2.79 -12.47
C TYR A 427 7.16 -2.85 -13.99
N LEU A 428 7.33 -4.02 -14.58
CA LEU A 428 7.44 -4.20 -16.03
C LEU A 428 6.19 -4.86 -16.63
N LYS A 429 5.74 -5.99 -16.06
CA LYS A 429 4.57 -6.75 -16.54
C LYS A 429 4.09 -7.79 -15.52
N GLY A 430 2.78 -8.06 -15.50
CA GLY A 430 2.14 -9.08 -14.66
C GLY A 430 1.24 -8.50 -13.57
N ASP A 431 0.63 -9.37 -12.77
CA ASP A 431 -0.27 -8.98 -11.68
C ASP A 431 0.39 -9.22 -10.31
N CYS A 432 0.21 -8.29 -9.38
CA CYS A 432 0.72 -8.39 -8.01
C CYS A 432 -0.24 -7.76 -6.99
N VAL A 433 -0.10 -8.17 -5.73
CA VAL A 433 -0.48 -7.36 -4.58
C VAL A 433 0.64 -6.36 -4.31
N GLU A 434 0.29 -5.11 -4.04
CA GLU A 434 1.21 -4.10 -3.50
C GLU A 434 0.70 -3.65 -2.12
N CYS A 435 1.61 -3.49 -1.17
CA CYS A 435 1.36 -2.73 0.05
C CYS A 435 2.42 -1.63 0.17
N MET A 436 1.99 -0.40 0.45
CA MET A 436 2.86 0.78 0.52
C MET A 436 2.45 1.67 1.68
N ALA A 437 3.41 2.38 2.29
CA ALA A 437 3.09 3.44 3.25
C ALA A 437 2.31 4.58 2.57
N CYS A 438 1.46 5.29 3.32
CA CYS A 438 0.69 6.43 2.81
C CYS A 438 1.60 7.63 2.44
N SER A 439 2.00 7.68 1.17
CA SER A 439 2.73 8.79 0.53
C SER A 439 2.56 8.75 -1.01
N ASP A 440 2.63 9.91 -1.67
CA ASP A 440 2.68 10.05 -3.14
C ASP A 440 4.10 10.46 -3.63
N ASN A 441 5.08 10.64 -2.73
CA ASN A 441 6.44 11.07 -3.06
C ASN A 441 7.16 10.11 -4.02
N THR A 442 7.56 10.59 -5.20
CA THR A 442 8.13 9.75 -6.26
C THR A 442 9.20 10.49 -7.07
N VAL A 443 10.48 10.18 -6.85
CA VAL A 443 11.59 10.63 -7.70
C VAL A 443 11.75 9.64 -8.85
N ARG A 444 11.84 10.11 -10.10
CA ARG A 444 11.88 9.25 -11.30
C ARG A 444 13.25 9.24 -11.96
N ALA A 445 13.55 8.14 -12.66
CA ALA A 445 14.81 7.89 -13.37
C ALA A 445 14.64 7.49 -14.84
N GLY A 446 13.40 7.32 -15.33
CA GLY A 446 13.13 6.97 -16.73
C GLY A 446 11.80 6.24 -16.90
N LEU A 447 11.56 5.75 -18.13
CA LEU A 447 10.31 5.14 -18.59
C LEU A 447 9.11 6.06 -18.28
N THR A 448 9.23 7.35 -18.61
CA THR A 448 8.23 8.34 -18.18
C THR A 448 8.21 9.64 -19.00
N PRO A 449 7.01 10.17 -19.34
CA PRO A 449 6.86 11.52 -19.85
C PRO A 449 6.80 12.59 -18.72
N LYS A 450 6.90 12.18 -17.44
CA LYS A 450 6.79 13.06 -16.27
C LYS A 450 8.13 13.72 -15.92
N PHE A 451 8.11 14.67 -15.00
CA PHE A 451 9.31 15.30 -14.44
C PHE A 451 10.25 14.26 -13.79
N ILE A 452 11.55 14.45 -14.03
CA ILE A 452 12.69 13.66 -13.53
C ILE A 452 13.60 14.65 -12.80
N ASP A 453 13.73 14.49 -11.48
CA ASP A 453 14.56 15.35 -10.64
C ASP A 453 16.00 14.81 -10.58
N VAL A 454 16.76 15.02 -11.66
CA VAL A 454 18.11 14.42 -11.83
C VAL A 454 19.06 14.73 -10.66
N PRO A 455 19.14 15.96 -10.10
CA PRO A 455 19.99 16.24 -8.95
C PRO A 455 19.61 15.40 -7.72
N THR A 456 18.35 15.48 -7.28
CA THR A 456 17.86 14.73 -6.11
C THR A 456 17.96 13.22 -6.32
N LEU A 457 17.64 12.71 -7.51
CA LEU A 457 17.84 11.31 -7.88
C LEU A 457 19.31 10.90 -7.73
N CYS A 458 20.25 11.64 -8.33
CA CYS A 458 21.65 11.25 -8.31
C CYS A 458 22.26 11.32 -6.89
N GLU A 459 21.76 12.21 -6.03
CA GLU A 459 22.20 12.36 -4.64
C GLU A 459 21.58 11.33 -3.68
N MET A 460 20.28 11.03 -3.82
CA MET A 460 19.54 10.28 -2.80
C MET A 460 19.83 8.78 -2.76
N LEU A 461 20.15 8.14 -3.89
CA LEU A 461 20.11 6.67 -4.00
C LEU A 461 21.18 6.00 -3.12
N SER A 462 20.87 4.80 -2.63
CA SER A 462 21.75 4.07 -1.70
C SER A 462 23.04 3.53 -2.32
N TYR A 463 23.13 3.47 -3.66
CA TYR A 463 24.25 2.92 -4.46
C TYR A 463 24.88 1.63 -3.90
N THR A 464 24.06 0.80 -3.25
CA THR A 464 24.46 -0.46 -2.63
C THR A 464 24.10 -1.60 -3.58
N PRO A 465 25.04 -2.10 -4.40
CA PRO A 465 24.80 -3.19 -5.32
C PRO A 465 24.53 -4.48 -4.54
N SER A 466 23.51 -5.23 -4.95
CA SER A 466 23.21 -6.56 -4.43
C SER A 466 22.37 -7.33 -5.44
N LYS A 467 22.68 -8.62 -5.56
CA LYS A 467 21.93 -9.60 -6.35
C LYS A 467 20.68 -10.09 -5.62
N ASP A 468 20.72 -10.11 -4.30
CA ASP A 468 19.65 -10.65 -3.47
C ASP A 468 18.58 -9.57 -3.25
N ARG A 469 17.50 -9.68 -4.03
CA ARG A 469 16.34 -8.76 -4.05
C ARG A 469 14.99 -9.48 -3.91
N LEU A 470 15.01 -10.80 -3.74
CA LEU A 470 13.83 -11.59 -3.40
C LEU A 470 13.52 -11.46 -1.90
N PHE A 471 12.29 -11.06 -1.57
CA PHE A 471 11.78 -11.09 -0.22
C PHE A 471 11.04 -12.42 0.00
N LEU A 472 11.57 -13.27 0.90
CA LEU A 472 10.99 -14.58 1.19
C LEU A 472 10.06 -14.49 2.42
N PRO A 473 8.80 -14.98 2.33
CA PRO A 473 7.90 -14.99 3.49
C PRO A 473 8.34 -16.01 4.54
N ALA A 474 8.19 -15.65 5.82
CA ALA A 474 8.21 -16.61 6.91
C ALA A 474 6.91 -17.42 6.90
N ARG A 475 6.99 -18.75 7.12
CA ARG A 475 5.80 -19.56 7.41
C ARG A 475 5.51 -19.49 8.90
N SER A 476 4.24 -19.33 9.29
CA SER A 476 3.85 -19.38 10.70
C SER A 476 4.17 -20.74 11.31
N GLN A 477 4.61 -20.73 12.58
CA GLN A 477 4.82 -21.96 13.37
C GLN A 477 3.51 -22.50 13.96
N GLU A 478 2.48 -21.66 14.11
CA GLU A 478 1.19 -22.03 14.70
C GLU A 478 0.11 -22.36 13.66
N ASP A 479 0.23 -21.84 12.43
CA ASP A 479 -0.72 -22.10 11.34
C ASP A 479 0.02 -22.48 10.04
N PRO A 480 -0.09 -23.75 9.57
CA PRO A 480 0.66 -24.20 8.40
C PRO A 480 0.19 -23.58 7.08
N TYR A 481 -0.96 -22.87 7.05
CA TYR A 481 -1.50 -22.20 5.87
C TYR A 481 -1.17 -20.71 5.81
N LEU A 482 -0.56 -20.16 6.86
CA LEU A 482 -0.23 -18.74 7.00
C LEU A 482 1.23 -18.45 6.63
N TYR A 483 1.41 -17.56 5.66
CA TYR A 483 2.70 -17.00 5.24
C TYR A 483 2.73 -15.51 5.57
N ILE A 484 3.82 -15.03 6.15
CA ILE A 484 3.98 -13.68 6.69
C ILE A 484 5.12 -13.00 5.94
N TYR A 485 4.82 -11.84 5.34
CA TYR A 485 5.77 -10.95 4.68
C TYR A 485 5.91 -9.72 5.58
N ASP A 486 6.96 -9.69 6.39
CA ASP A 486 7.18 -8.68 7.45
C ASP A 486 8.42 -7.84 7.11
N PRO A 487 8.28 -6.79 6.27
CA PRO A 487 9.40 -5.91 5.94
C PRO A 487 9.84 -5.09 7.15
N PRO A 488 11.08 -4.56 7.18
CA PRO A 488 11.64 -3.85 8.33
C PRO A 488 11.12 -2.40 8.46
N VAL A 489 9.79 -2.21 8.44
CA VAL A 489 9.10 -0.93 8.55
C VAL A 489 7.85 -1.04 9.44
N PRO A 490 7.53 -0.04 10.27
CA PRO A 490 6.37 -0.10 11.17
C PRO A 490 5.02 0.07 10.45
N ASP A 491 5.04 0.47 9.17
CA ASP A 491 3.86 0.87 8.40
C ASP A 491 2.94 -0.31 8.03
N PHE A 492 3.46 -1.51 7.76
CA PHE A 492 2.65 -2.68 7.39
C PHE A 492 3.38 -4.05 7.49
N THR A 493 2.60 -5.08 7.79
CA THR A 493 2.91 -6.50 7.54
C THR A 493 1.84 -7.06 6.60
N VAL A 494 2.21 -7.88 5.60
CA VAL A 494 1.23 -8.59 4.75
C VAL A 494 1.20 -10.06 5.13
N MET A 495 0.01 -10.64 5.32
CA MET A 495 -0.14 -12.08 5.53
C MET A 495 -0.99 -12.72 4.44
N LYS A 496 -0.54 -13.86 3.94
CA LYS A 496 -1.20 -14.69 2.93
C LYS A 496 -1.65 -15.98 3.59
N MET A 497 -2.96 -16.18 3.69
CA MET A 497 -3.55 -17.46 4.08
C MET A 497 -3.93 -18.25 2.82
N GLN A 498 -3.50 -19.51 2.74
CA GLN A 498 -3.68 -20.37 1.57
C GLN A 498 -4.44 -21.64 1.94
N VAL A 499 -5.77 -21.58 1.88
CA VAL A 499 -6.65 -22.65 2.38
C VAL A 499 -6.85 -23.74 1.29
N PRO A 500 -6.71 -25.04 1.63
CA PRO A 500 -7.09 -26.14 0.75
C PRO A 500 -8.58 -26.12 0.39
N GLY A 501 -8.95 -26.72 -0.74
CA GLY A 501 -10.37 -26.89 -1.08
C GLY A 501 -11.04 -27.89 -0.14
N GLY A 502 -12.26 -27.60 0.31
CA GLY A 502 -13.05 -28.47 1.19
C GLY A 502 -12.78 -28.34 2.69
N LEU A 503 -12.03 -27.32 3.13
CA LEU A 503 -11.84 -27.00 4.55
C LEU A 503 -12.41 -25.61 4.86
N GLU A 504 -13.19 -25.49 5.93
CA GLU A 504 -13.59 -24.19 6.47
C GLU A 504 -12.47 -23.57 7.33
N ALA A 505 -12.29 -22.26 7.22
CA ALA A 505 -11.22 -21.51 7.86
C ALA A 505 -11.75 -20.64 9.01
N GLN A 506 -11.88 -21.19 10.21
CA GLN A 506 -12.27 -20.41 11.39
C GLN A 506 -11.05 -19.73 12.02
N GLN A 507 -10.78 -18.48 11.64
CA GLN A 507 -9.69 -17.67 12.21
C GLN A 507 -10.10 -17.06 13.55
N THR A 508 -9.24 -17.19 14.58
CA THR A 508 -9.39 -16.43 15.83
C THR A 508 -8.99 -14.97 15.65
N PRO A 509 -9.73 -13.98 16.19
CA PRO A 509 -9.32 -12.58 16.17
C PRO A 509 -7.90 -12.39 16.73
N CYS A 510 -7.09 -11.56 16.06
CA CYS A 510 -5.73 -11.28 16.51
C CYS A 510 -5.75 -10.59 17.88
N GLY A 511 -4.87 -11.03 18.79
CA GLY A 511 -4.67 -10.36 20.07
C GLY A 511 -4.25 -8.91 19.86
N SER A 512 -4.81 -8.00 20.68
CA SER A 512 -4.38 -6.60 20.72
C SER A 512 -2.87 -6.49 20.94
N PRO A 513 -2.14 -5.54 20.33
CA PRO A 513 -0.66 -5.47 20.40
C PRO A 513 -0.04 -5.39 21.81
N ASP A 514 -0.85 -5.18 22.86
CA ASP A 514 -0.47 -5.31 24.27
C ASP A 514 -0.11 -6.75 24.70
N SER A 515 -0.58 -7.78 23.98
CA SER A 515 -0.32 -9.19 24.31
C SER A 515 1.07 -9.66 23.88
N TRP A 516 1.78 -8.89 23.05
CA TRP A 516 3.16 -9.14 22.64
C TRP A 516 4.17 -8.72 23.72
N LYS A 517 3.98 -9.20 24.95
CA LYS A 517 4.91 -8.97 26.06
C LYS A 517 5.77 -10.20 26.31
N SER A 518 7.07 -10.02 26.07
CA SER A 518 8.19 -10.73 26.72
C SER A 518 7.88 -12.07 27.40
N GLY A 519 8.02 -13.17 26.66
CA GLY A 519 8.23 -14.51 27.23
C GLY A 519 7.02 -15.43 27.37
N GLU A 520 5.78 -14.96 27.14
CA GLU A 520 4.60 -15.83 27.12
C GLU A 520 4.17 -16.22 25.69
N SER A 521 3.63 -17.44 25.56
CA SER A 521 3.16 -18.03 24.28
C SER A 521 2.01 -17.20 23.68
N SER A 522 2.39 -16.28 22.81
CA SER A 522 1.53 -15.24 22.25
C SER A 522 0.81 -15.74 21.00
N LYS A 523 -0.40 -16.28 21.19
CA LYS A 523 -1.20 -16.91 20.12
C LYS A 523 -1.27 -16.07 18.84
N VAL A 524 -0.75 -16.64 17.76
CA VAL A 524 -0.97 -16.20 16.38
C VAL A 524 -2.44 -16.51 16.01
N PRO A 525 -3.06 -15.76 15.08
CA PRO A 525 -4.34 -16.17 14.49
C PRO A 525 -4.24 -17.58 13.93
N SER A 526 -4.94 -18.52 14.55
CA SER A 526 -4.80 -19.96 14.30
C SER A 526 -6.13 -20.55 13.84
N LEU A 527 -6.13 -21.24 12.70
CA LEU A 527 -7.29 -22.02 12.26
C LEU A 527 -7.56 -23.18 13.21
N ARG A 528 -8.80 -23.27 13.69
CA ARG A 528 -9.38 -24.59 13.99
C ARG A 528 -9.90 -25.18 12.69
N VAL A 529 -9.11 -26.05 12.06
CA VAL A 529 -9.59 -26.93 10.99
C VAL A 529 -10.43 -28.03 11.62
N SER A 530 -11.72 -28.01 11.35
CA SER A 530 -12.63 -29.15 11.57
C SER A 530 -12.93 -29.80 10.22
N GLY A 531 -12.82 -31.12 10.15
CA GLY A 531 -13.34 -31.89 9.03
C GLY A 531 -14.87 -31.96 9.09
N GLY A 532 -15.50 -31.96 7.93
CA GLY A 532 -16.91 -32.36 7.75
C GLY A 532 -17.07 -33.87 7.68
#